data_AF-A0A972VG66-F1
#
_entry.id   AF-A0A972VG66-F1
#
_cell.length_a   1.000
_cell.length_b   1.000
_cell.length_c   1.000
_cell.angle_alpha   90.00
_cell.angle_beta   90.00
_cell.angle_gamma   90.00
#
_symmetry.space_group_name_H-M   'P 1'
#
loop_
_entity.id
_entity.type
_entity.pdbx_description
1 polymer ?
#
loop_
_entity_poly.entity_id
_entity_poly.type
_entity_poly.pdbx_seq_one_letter_code
_entity_poly.pdbx_strand_id
1 'polypeptide(L)'
;MSENNREIHDLLVDYAGALRDGCIPDFLKSLTREEAATIQESYELPEATEMIRVLNGASFADTAVSPNVGLFIARVDAKIMSRKKQANAAKRTARTPKRRSSQVEH
;
A
#
# COMPACT_ATOMS: atom_id res chain seq x y z
N MET A 1 -25.11 14.04 23.00
CA MET A 1 -24.08 13.53 22.07
C MET A 1 -24.80 13.25 20.77
N SER A 2 -24.87 14.25 19.91
CA SER A 2 -25.52 14.13 18.59
C SER A 2 -24.44 14.36 17.56
N GLU A 3 -23.46 13.47 17.51
CA GLU A 3 -22.64 13.33 16.32
C GLU A 3 -23.55 12.59 15.33
N ASN A 4 -24.09 13.31 14.35
CA ASN A 4 -24.87 12.72 13.28
C ASN A 4 -23.92 11.80 12.49
N ASN A 5 -23.84 10.53 12.90
CA ASN A 5 -23.20 9.49 12.09
C ASN A 5 -23.81 9.52 10.69
N ARG A 6 -22.98 9.32 9.68
CA ARG A 6 -23.44 9.22 8.31
C ARG A 6 -24.39 8.04 8.17
N GLU A 7 -25.44 8.22 7.40
CA GLU A 7 -26.33 7.12 7.04
C GLU A 7 -25.62 6.17 6.06
N ILE A 8 -26.12 4.94 5.93
CA ILE A 8 -25.54 3.92 5.04
C ILE A 8 -25.40 4.43 3.60
N HIS A 9 -26.37 5.19 3.10
CA HIS A 9 -26.31 5.78 1.76
C HIS A 9 -25.14 6.77 1.62
N ASP A 10 -24.93 7.63 2.61
CA ASP A 10 -23.82 8.60 2.59
C ASP A 10 -22.47 7.89 2.64
N LEU A 11 -22.36 6.83 3.46
CA LEU A 11 -21.18 5.98 3.52
C LEU A 11 -20.89 5.29 2.18
N LEU A 12 -21.92 4.88 1.43
CA LEU A 12 -21.77 4.30 0.10
C LEU A 12 -21.31 5.33 -0.94
N VAL A 13 -21.82 6.57 -0.88
CA VAL A 13 -21.38 7.66 -1.76
C VAL A 13 -19.92 8.01 -1.49
N ASP A 14 -19.53 8.15 -0.23
CA ASP A 14 -18.15 8.40 0.19
C ASP A 14 -17.22 7.25 -0.22
N TYR A 15 -17.66 6.00 -0.06
CA TYR A 15 -16.92 4.82 -0.51
C TYR A 15 -16.70 4.84 -2.04
N ALA A 16 -17.73 5.16 -2.83
CA ALA A 16 -17.63 5.24 -4.27
C ALA A 16 -16.66 6.33 -4.73
N GLY A 17 -16.72 7.51 -4.10
CA GLY A 17 -15.77 8.60 -4.33
C GLY A 17 -14.34 8.17 -4.02
N ALA A 18 -14.12 7.55 -2.85
CA ALA A 18 -12.82 7.07 -2.43
C ALA A 18 -12.28 5.93 -3.33
N LEU A 19 -13.16 5.11 -3.89
CA LEU A 19 -12.79 4.07 -4.83
C LEU A 19 -12.32 4.65 -6.17
N ARG A 20 -13.07 5.62 -6.70
CA ARG A 20 -12.74 6.34 -7.95
C ARG A 20 -11.40 7.06 -7.82
N ASP A 21 -11.18 7.71 -6.68
CA ASP A 21 -10.00 8.55 -6.45
C ASP A 21 -8.79 7.75 -5.93
N GLY A 22 -8.95 6.44 -5.70
CA GLY A 22 -7.88 5.55 -5.23
C GLY A 22 -7.50 5.74 -3.76
N CYS A 23 -8.36 6.35 -2.95
CA CYS A 23 -8.11 6.73 -1.55
C CYS A 23 -9.00 5.95 -0.54
N ILE A 24 -9.41 4.72 -0.87
CA ILE A 24 -10.14 3.82 0.05
C ILE A 24 -9.55 3.78 1.48
N PRO A 25 -8.22 3.71 1.69
CA PRO A 25 -7.67 3.70 3.05
C PRO A 25 -8.05 4.93 3.88
N ASP A 26 -8.25 6.09 3.26
CA ASP A 26 -8.60 7.32 3.97
C ASP A 26 -10.09 7.38 4.29
N PHE A 27 -10.95 6.86 3.41
CA PHE A 27 -12.36 6.61 3.73
C PHE A 27 -12.49 5.68 4.95
N LEU A 28 -11.77 4.56 4.96
CA LEU A 28 -11.85 3.60 6.06
C LEU A 28 -11.37 4.18 7.40
N LYS A 29 -10.36 5.05 7.38
CA LYS A 29 -9.90 5.77 8.58
C LYS A 29 -10.89 6.84 9.05
N SER A 30 -11.73 7.36 8.15
CA SER A 30 -12.74 8.37 8.48
C SER A 30 -13.93 7.82 9.25
N LEU A 31 -14.11 6.49 9.27
CA LEU A 31 -15.25 5.84 9.90
C LEU A 31 -15.18 5.97 11.42
N THR A 32 -16.30 6.37 12.03
CA THR A 32 -16.51 6.19 13.46
C THR A 32 -16.69 4.71 13.79
N ARG A 33 -16.60 4.35 15.07
CA ARG A 33 -16.78 2.96 15.50
C ARG A 33 -18.20 2.48 15.21
N GLU A 34 -19.17 3.36 15.37
CA GLU A 34 -20.59 3.14 15.13
C GLU A 34 -20.88 3.00 13.64
N GLU A 35 -20.28 3.84 12.78
CA GLU A 35 -20.37 3.71 11.33
C GLU A 35 -19.74 2.40 10.85
N ALA A 36 -18.58 2.03 11.37
CA ALA A 36 -17.92 0.76 11.03
C ALA A 36 -18.75 -0.47 11.46
N ALA A 37 -19.36 -0.42 12.64
CA ALA A 37 -20.26 -1.48 13.11
C ALA A 37 -21.52 -1.58 12.24
N THR A 38 -22.12 -0.44 11.88
CA THR A 38 -23.27 -0.37 10.97
C THR A 38 -22.94 -0.95 9.61
N ILE A 39 -21.73 -0.68 9.09
CA ILE A 39 -21.27 -1.27 7.83
C ILE A 39 -21.12 -2.78 7.93
N GLN A 40 -20.59 -3.27 9.05
CA GLN A 40 -20.38 -4.71 9.27
C GLN A 40 -21.70 -5.48 9.42
N GLU A 41 -22.71 -4.87 10.04
CA GLU A 41 -24.01 -5.48 10.30
C GLU A 41 -24.98 -5.39 9.10
N SER A 42 -24.71 -4.49 8.14
CA SER A 42 -25.54 -4.33 6.95
C SER A 42 -25.26 -5.41 5.90
N TYR A 43 -26.33 -6.11 5.51
CA TYR A 43 -26.28 -7.11 4.44
C TYR A 43 -26.20 -6.48 3.04
N GLU A 44 -26.72 -5.27 2.88
CA GLU A 44 -26.84 -4.56 1.60
C GLU A 44 -25.51 -3.90 1.16
N LEU A 45 -24.66 -3.56 2.13
CA LEU A 45 -23.41 -2.84 1.90
C LEU A 45 -22.34 -3.65 1.14
N PRO A 46 -22.08 -4.93 1.46
CA PRO A 46 -21.17 -5.77 0.69
C PRO A 46 -21.56 -5.84 -0.80
N GLU A 47 -22.84 -6.10 -1.09
CA GLU A 47 -23.35 -6.21 -2.46
C GLU A 47 -23.26 -4.86 -3.21
N ALA A 48 -23.65 -3.76 -2.56
CA ALA A 48 -23.50 -2.43 -3.14
C ALA A 48 -22.02 -2.06 -3.41
N THR A 49 -21.10 -2.37 -2.50
CA THR A 49 -19.66 -2.10 -2.69
C THR A 49 -19.04 -2.97 -3.79
N GLU A 50 -19.58 -4.16 -4.04
CA GLU A 50 -19.16 -5.02 -5.14
C GLU A 50 -19.63 -4.45 -6.48
N MET A 51 -20.90 -4.03 -6.58
CA MET A 51 -21.41 -3.35 -7.79
C MET A 51 -20.61 -2.09 -8.11
N ILE A 52 -20.31 -1.25 -7.10
CA ILE A 52 -19.48 -0.06 -7.26
C ILE A 52 -18.07 -0.41 -7.74
N ARG A 53 -17.48 -1.51 -7.25
CA ARG A 53 -16.18 -2.00 -7.72
C ARG A 53 -16.19 -2.46 -9.17
N VAL A 54 -17.22 -3.20 -9.59
CA VAL A 54 -17.39 -3.64 -10.98
C VAL A 54 -17.57 -2.44 -11.90
N LEU A 55 -18.43 -1.48 -11.53
CA LEU A 55 -18.67 -0.27 -12.31
C LEU A 55 -17.43 0.62 -12.41
N ASN A 56 -16.67 0.76 -11.31
CA ASN A 56 -15.41 1.48 -11.32
C ASN A 56 -14.39 0.78 -12.23
N GLY A 57 -14.25 -0.54 -12.12
CA GLY A 57 -13.39 -1.33 -12.99
C GLY A 57 -13.76 -1.20 -14.47
N ALA A 58 -15.05 -1.23 -14.81
CA ALA A 58 -15.54 -1.04 -16.18
C ALA A 58 -15.26 0.39 -16.69
N SER A 59 -15.45 1.41 -15.84
CA SER A 59 -15.21 2.82 -16.19
C SER A 59 -13.73 3.12 -16.45
N PHE A 60 -12.84 2.34 -15.85
CA PHE A 60 -11.38 2.44 -16.06
C PHE A 60 -10.82 1.35 -16.98
N ALA A 61 -11.66 0.46 -17.56
CA ALA A 61 -11.19 -0.65 -18.38
C ALA A 61 -10.45 -0.16 -19.64
N ASP A 62 -10.94 0.91 -20.28
CA ASP A 62 -10.32 1.49 -21.46
C ASP A 62 -9.07 2.33 -21.16
N THR A 63 -8.91 2.77 -19.90
CA THR A 63 -7.76 3.56 -19.42
C THR A 63 -6.75 2.72 -18.64
N ALA A 64 -7.04 1.43 -18.40
CA ALA A 64 -6.11 0.48 -17.81
C ALA A 64 -4.99 0.18 -18.81
N VAL A 65 -3.98 1.04 -18.84
CA VAL A 65 -2.73 0.80 -19.55
C VAL A 65 -2.19 -0.54 -19.05
N SER A 66 -2.06 -1.50 -19.97
CA SER A 66 -1.43 -2.79 -19.69
C SER A 66 -0.17 -2.55 -18.85
N PRO A 67 -0.07 -3.14 -17.64
CA PRO A 67 1.07 -2.88 -16.78
C PRO A 67 2.36 -3.15 -17.57
N ASN A 68 3.24 -2.15 -17.64
CA ASN A 68 4.48 -2.26 -18.40
C ASN A 68 5.39 -3.27 -17.69
N VAL A 69 5.30 -4.53 -18.12
CA VAL A 69 6.06 -5.65 -17.58
C VAL A 69 7.57 -5.38 -17.67
N GLY A 70 8.02 -4.67 -18.69
CA GLY A 70 9.42 -4.26 -18.84
C GLY A 70 9.90 -3.36 -17.70
N LEU A 71 9.07 -2.39 -17.26
CA LEU A 71 9.39 -1.51 -16.13
C LEU A 71 9.41 -2.28 -14.80
N PHE A 72 8.52 -3.25 -14.63
CA PHE A 72 8.52 -4.13 -13.45
C PHE A 72 9.80 -4.96 -13.39
N ILE A 73 10.16 -5.63 -14.49
CA ILE A 73 11.39 -6.43 -14.60
C ILE A 73 12.62 -5.56 -14.30
N ALA A 74 12.71 -4.37 -14.92
CA ALA A 74 13.83 -3.45 -14.69
C ALA A 74 13.99 -3.05 -13.21
N ARG A 75 12.89 -2.82 -12.48
CA ARG A 75 12.93 -2.52 -11.04
C ARG A 75 13.38 -3.72 -10.20
N VAL A 76 12.93 -4.92 -10.55
CA VAL A 76 13.35 -6.15 -9.89
C VAL A 76 14.84 -6.38 -10.08
N ASP A 77 15.34 -6.27 -11.31
CA ASP A 77 16.76 -6.41 -11.64
C ASP A 77 17.61 -5.37 -10.91
N ALA A 78 17.17 -4.11 -10.87
CA ALA A 78 17.83 -3.06 -10.11
C ALA A 78 17.92 -3.40 -8.61
N LYS A 79 16.85 -3.97 -8.03
CA LYS A 79 16.82 -4.38 -6.62
C LYS A 79 17.74 -5.58 -6.35
N ILE A 80 17.79 -6.56 -7.26
CA ILE A 80 18.72 -7.70 -7.19
C ILE A 80 20.17 -7.22 -7.26
N MET A 81 20.50 -6.35 -8.22
CA MET A 81 21.83 -5.78 -8.37
C MET A 81 22.25 -4.97 -7.13
N SER A 82 21.34 -4.17 -6.58
CA SER A 82 21.59 -3.40 -5.35
C SER A 82 21.94 -4.31 -4.17
N ARG A 83 21.15 -5.38 -3.95
CA ARG A 83 21.42 -6.37 -2.89
C ARG A 83 22.76 -7.08 -3.11
N LYS A 84 23.08 -7.47 -4.35
CA LYS A 84 24.37 -8.08 -4.70
C LYS A 84 25.54 -7.13 -4.41
N LYS A 85 25.39 -5.84 -4.73
CA LYS A 85 26.39 -4.80 -4.41
C LYS A 85 26.56 -4.62 -2.90
N GLN A 86 25.46 -4.57 -2.14
CA GLN A 86 25.50 -4.48 -0.68
C GLN A 86 26.18 -5.69 -0.03
N ALA A 87 25.86 -6.91 -0.48
CA ALA A 87 26.49 -8.14 0.00
C ALA A 87 28.00 -8.16 -0.27
N ASN A 88 28.42 -7.69 -1.45
CA ASN A 88 29.85 -7.57 -1.80
C ASN A 88 30.56 -6.47 -1.00
N ALA A 89 29.89 -5.36 -0.71
CA ALA A 89 30.42 -4.30 0.14
C ALA A 89 30.63 -4.80 1.59
N ALA A 90 29.65 -5.52 2.15
CA ALA A 90 29.74 -6.14 3.47
C ALA A 90 30.89 -7.16 3.59
N LYS A 91 31.16 -7.91 2.51
CA LYS A 91 32.32 -8.83 2.44
C LYS A 91 33.67 -8.10 2.41
N ARG A 92 33.74 -6.90 1.82
CA ARG A 92 34.98 -6.11 1.75
C ARG A 92 35.31 -5.45 3.10
N THR A 93 34.32 -4.95 3.83
CA THR A 93 34.53 -4.37 5.16
C THR A 93 34.94 -5.42 6.20
N ALA A 94 34.49 -6.67 6.08
CA ALA A 94 34.92 -7.77 6.95
C ALA A 94 36.37 -8.23 6.73
N ARG A 95 36.99 -7.91 5.58
CA ARG A 95 38.36 -8.35 5.22
C ARG A 95 39.46 -7.36 5.59
N THR A 96 39.16 -6.19 6.15
CA THR A 96 40.19 -5.24 6.59
C THR A 96 40.76 -5.72 7.94
N PRO A 97 41.97 -6.30 8.01
CA PRO A 97 42.53 -6.69 9.28
C PRO A 97 42.95 -5.41 10.01
N LYS A 98 42.43 -5.21 11.22
CA LYS A 98 42.86 -4.16 12.14
C LYS A 98 44.36 -4.36 12.38
N ARG A 99 45.20 -3.52 11.76
CA ARG A 99 46.65 -3.50 11.96
C ARG A 99 46.90 -3.11 13.41
N ARG A 100 47.07 -4.10 14.30
CA ARG A 100 47.49 -3.89 15.69
C ARG A 100 48.93 -3.38 15.67
N SER A 101 49.12 -2.10 15.91
CA SER A 101 50.40 -1.53 16.30
C SER A 101 50.71 -2.00 17.73
N SER A 102 51.50 -3.06 17.83
CA SER A 102 52.27 -3.36 19.03
C SER A 102 53.42 -2.36 19.10
N GLN A 103 53.39 -1.47 20.08
CA GLN A 103 54.62 -0.81 20.53
C GLN A 103 54.84 -1.20 21.99
N VAL A 104 55.93 -1.94 22.14
CA VAL A 104 56.53 -2.52 23.34
C VAL A 104 57.32 -1.42 24.07
N GLU A 105 57.20 -1.45 25.40
CA GLU A 105 58.10 -1.05 26.49
C GLU A 105 59.25 -0.06 26.24
N HIS A 106 59.41 0.92 27.14
CA HIS A 106 60.37 0.85 28.26
C HIS A 106 60.09 1.94 29.31
#